data_AF-A0AAJ6UF01-F1
#
_entry.id   AF-A0AAJ6UF01-F1
#
_cell.length_a   1.000
_cell.length_b   1.000
_cell.length_c   1.000
_cell.angle_alpha   90.00
_cell.angle_beta   90.00
_cell.angle_gamma   90.00
#
_symmetry.space_group_name_H-M   'P 1'
#
loop_
_entity.id
_entity.type
_entity.pdbx_description
1 polymer ?
#
loop_
_entity_poly.entity_id
_entity_poly.type
_entity_poly.pdbx_seq_one_letter_code
_entity_poly.pdbx_strand_id
1 'polypeptide(L)'
;MWLFGFSTKHPRNLWIIGAISLVILVITALRRYFMHLDHKKASDDRDHRCTAAVQVTGRVVEQEEVVTKWCPGVIRTYALEELKMATRDFRIRIGVGATSFVYLADLGDGRFGAVKRVMEDRGGSKKIFLDEVSVLLRISHPNLARLMGFCLEKDI
;
A
#
# COMPACT_ATOMS: atom_id res chain seq x y z
N MET A 1 26.33 26.22 15.00
CA MET A 1 25.84 25.65 16.28
C MET A 1 26.06 24.15 16.25
N TRP A 2 27.05 23.69 17.00
CA TRP A 2 27.42 22.29 17.16
C TRP A 2 26.57 21.71 18.30
N LEU A 3 25.72 20.73 18.03
CA LEU A 3 24.97 19.96 19.05
C LEU A 3 25.51 18.53 19.03
N PHE A 4 25.80 17.98 20.21
CA PHE A 4 26.51 16.72 20.49
C PHE A 4 28.03 16.81 20.66
N GLY A 5 28.45 17.58 21.67
CA GLY A 5 29.72 17.36 22.35
C GLY A 5 29.61 16.20 23.35
N PHE A 6 29.81 14.97 22.88
CA PHE A 6 30.03 13.84 23.80
C PHE A 6 31.51 13.78 24.19
N SER A 7 31.78 14.06 25.46
CA SER A 7 33.12 14.03 26.08
C SER A 7 33.61 12.57 26.23
N THR A 8 34.46 12.10 25.32
CA THR A 8 35.13 10.80 25.37
C THR A 8 36.37 10.86 26.27
N LYS A 9 36.21 10.85 27.60
CA LYS A 9 37.34 10.90 28.54
C LYS A 9 37.73 9.57 29.21
N HIS A 10 37.00 8.47 29.01
CA HIS A 10 37.35 7.18 29.61
C HIS A 10 37.29 5.99 28.65
N PRO A 11 38.34 5.17 28.51
CA PRO A 11 38.38 4.08 27.53
C PRO A 11 37.23 3.07 27.67
N ARG A 12 36.67 2.92 28.88
CA ARG A 12 35.52 2.04 29.15
C ARG A 12 34.21 2.53 28.52
N ASN A 13 34.02 3.84 28.34
CA ASN A 13 32.80 4.38 27.73
C ASN A 13 32.77 4.18 26.21
N LEU A 14 33.93 4.13 25.55
CA LEU A 14 34.06 3.85 24.13
C LEU A 14 33.61 2.42 23.80
N TRP A 15 33.95 1.45 24.65
CA TRP A 15 33.49 0.06 24.51
C TRP A 15 31.97 -0.06 24.69
N ILE A 16 31.40 0.68 25.65
CA ILE A 16 29.94 0.69 25.88
C ILE A 16 29.21 1.30 24.68
N ILE A 17 29.68 2.43 24.15
CA ILE A 17 29.09 3.08 22.97
C ILE A 17 29.20 2.17 21.74
N GLY A 18 30.35 1.51 21.55
CA GLY A 18 30.54 0.53 20.48
C GLY A 18 29.57 -0.66 20.58
N ALA A 19 29.37 -1.21 21.78
CA ALA A 19 28.42 -2.30 22.01
C ALA A 19 26.97 -1.88 21.71
N ILE A 20 26.55 -0.68 22.14
CA ILE A 20 25.21 -0.15 21.86
C ILE A 20 25.02 0.05 20.35
N SER A 21 26.02 0.61 19.66
CA SER A 21 25.98 0.81 18.21
C SER A 21 25.86 -0.53 17.46
N LEU A 22 26.63 -1.54 17.87
CA LEU A 22 26.56 -2.88 17.29
C LEU A 22 25.19 -3.52 17.48
N VAL A 23 24.60 -3.43 18.67
CA VAL A 23 23.26 -3.98 18.95
C VAL A 23 22.20 -3.30 18.09
N ILE A 24 22.25 -1.97 17.95
CA ILE A 24 21.32 -1.21 17.08
C ILE A 24 21.49 -1.66 15.63
N LEU A 25 22.72 -1.78 15.13
CA LEU A 25 23.00 -2.28 13.78
C LEU A 25 22.45 -3.69 13.57
N VAL A 26 22.69 -4.61 14.50
CA VAL A 26 22.15 -5.99 14.43
C VAL A 26 20.63 -5.99 14.43
N ILE A 27 19.96 -5.22 15.30
CA ILE A 27 18.49 -5.14 15.32
C ILE A 27 17.95 -4.58 14.00
N THR A 28 18.58 -3.54 13.43
CA THR A 28 18.16 -2.97 12.14
C THR A 28 18.38 -3.95 10.99
N ALA A 29 19.50 -4.68 10.98
CA ALA A 29 19.80 -5.72 10.01
C ALA A 29 18.84 -6.90 10.11
N LEU A 30 18.53 -7.37 11.33
CA LEU A 30 17.55 -8.42 11.57
C LEU A 30 16.14 -8.00 11.14
N ARG A 31 15.72 -6.77 11.43
CA ARG A 31 14.43 -6.24 10.94
C ARG A 31 14.39 -6.18 9.41
N ARG A 32 15.46 -5.71 8.77
CA ARG A 32 15.55 -5.69 7.30
C ARG A 32 15.54 -7.09 6.71
N TYR A 33 16.26 -8.02 7.32
CA TYR A 33 16.31 -9.41 6.91
C TYR A 33 14.94 -10.08 7.07
N PHE A 34 14.26 -9.87 8.20
CA PHE A 34 12.92 -10.38 8.45
C PHE A 34 11.89 -9.84 7.44
N MET A 35 11.93 -8.54 7.15
CA MET A 35 11.10 -7.93 6.10
C MET A 35 11.39 -8.50 4.71
N HIS A 36 12.66 -8.79 4.42
CA HIS A 36 13.06 -9.38 3.15
C HIS A 36 12.61 -10.86 3.03
N LEU A 37 12.60 -11.59 4.14
CA LEU A 37 12.13 -12.97 4.17
C LEU A 37 10.59 -13.07 4.05
N ASP A 38 9.85 -12.14 4.67
CA ASP A 38 8.39 -12.06 4.51
C ASP A 38 8.00 -11.78 3.05
N HIS A 39 8.81 -11.00 2.33
CA HIS A 39 8.61 -10.76 0.90
C HIS A 39 8.83 -12.01 0.04
N LYS A 40 9.81 -12.87 0.39
CA LYS A 40 10.13 -14.07 -0.40
C LYS A 40 9.12 -15.20 -0.20
N LYS A 41 8.49 -15.32 0.98
CA LYS A 41 7.49 -16.37 1.24
C LYS A 41 6.14 -16.13 0.54
N ALA A 42 5.86 -14.90 0.09
CA ALA A 42 4.66 -14.57 -0.67
C ALA A 42 4.85 -14.64 -2.20
N SER A 43 5.99 -15.14 -2.69
CA SER A 43 6.35 -15.07 -4.13
C SER A 43 6.45 -16.42 -4.84
N ASP A 44 6.19 -17.55 -4.17
CA ASP A 44 6.35 -18.89 -4.78
C ASP A 44 5.05 -19.47 -5.38
N ASP A 45 3.96 -18.70 -5.42
CA ASP A 45 2.69 -19.15 -6.02
C ASP A 45 1.96 -17.97 -6.70
N ARG A 46 2.51 -17.42 -7.79
CA ARG A 46 1.91 -16.25 -8.48
C ARG A 46 2.07 -16.24 -10.00
N ASP A 47 2.00 -17.41 -10.62
CA ASP A 47 1.99 -17.53 -12.07
C ASP A 47 0.56 -17.68 -12.62
N HIS A 48 -0.33 -16.70 -12.41
CA HIS A 48 -1.62 -16.63 -13.10
C HIS A 48 -1.96 -15.18 -13.50
N ARG A 49 -1.95 -14.99 -14.82
CA ARG A 49 -2.12 -13.75 -15.58
C ARG A 49 -3.57 -13.28 -15.55
N CYS A 50 -3.86 -12.14 -14.92
CA CYS A 50 -5.14 -11.44 -15.03
C CYS A 50 -4.99 -10.20 -15.92
N THR A 51 -5.27 -10.35 -17.21
CA THR A 51 -5.43 -9.24 -18.16
C THR A 51 -6.80 -8.59 -17.98
N ALA A 52 -6.85 -7.40 -17.36
CA ALA A 52 -8.05 -6.56 -17.33
C ALA A 52 -7.96 -5.48 -18.42
N ALA A 53 -9.00 -5.40 -19.25
CA ALA A 53 -9.11 -4.51 -20.41
C ALA A 53 -9.10 -3.02 -20.01
N VAL A 54 -8.37 -2.21 -20.80
CA VAL A 54 -8.36 -0.74 -20.74
C VAL A 54 -9.32 -0.19 -21.80
N GLN A 55 -10.27 0.65 -21.38
CA GLN A 55 -11.01 1.61 -22.23
C GLN A 55 -11.05 2.92 -21.42
N VAL A 56 -10.79 4.14 -21.90
CA VAL A 56 -11.10 4.84 -23.17
C VAL A 56 -10.10 6.00 -23.34
N THR A 57 -9.45 6.19 -24.49
CA THR A 57 -9.79 7.20 -25.51
C THR A 57 -8.94 6.92 -26.76
N GLY A 58 -9.57 6.98 -27.94
CA GLY A 58 -9.03 6.49 -29.20
C GLY A 58 -7.66 7.08 -29.60
N ARG A 59 -6.62 6.29 -29.40
CA ARG A 59 -5.47 6.15 -30.30
C ARG A 59 -4.75 4.85 -29.94
N VAL A 60 -4.63 3.96 -30.93
CA VAL A 60 -3.90 2.70 -30.81
C VAL A 60 -2.43 3.03 -30.59
N VAL A 61 -1.86 2.55 -29.47
CA VAL A 61 -0.41 2.45 -29.28
C VAL A 61 -0.14 1.01 -28.88
N GLU A 62 0.58 0.30 -29.74
CA GLU A 62 1.02 -1.10 -29.59
C GLU A 62 2.15 -1.24 -28.55
N GLN A 63 2.30 -2.49 -28.09
CA GLN A 63 2.97 -3.00 -26.90
C GLN A 63 4.43 -2.62 -26.68
N GLU A 64 4.79 -2.34 -25.42
CA GLU A 64 5.98 -2.92 -24.77
C GLU A 64 5.84 -2.85 -23.23
N GLU A 65 6.25 -3.92 -22.55
CA GLU A 65 6.22 -4.21 -21.10
C GLU A 65 5.51 -3.20 -20.18
N VAL A 66 4.24 -3.49 -19.81
CA VAL A 66 3.52 -2.73 -18.79
C VAL A 66 4.08 -3.09 -17.41
N VAL A 67 5.23 -2.53 -17.09
CA VAL A 67 5.53 -2.12 -15.71
C VAL A 67 4.30 -1.33 -15.26
N THR A 68 3.67 -1.77 -14.17
CA THR A 68 2.50 -1.17 -13.51
C THR A 68 2.82 0.23 -12.99
N LYS A 69 3.20 1.12 -13.90
CA LYS A 69 3.54 2.50 -13.60
C LYS A 69 2.23 3.21 -13.37
N TRP A 70 1.99 3.53 -12.11
CA TRP A 70 0.91 4.40 -11.70
C TRP A 70 0.90 5.69 -12.54
N CYS A 71 -0.20 5.92 -13.27
CA CYS A 71 -0.43 7.15 -14.03
C CYS A 71 -1.22 8.14 -13.18
N PRO A 72 -0.61 9.26 -12.74
CA PRO A 72 -1.34 10.31 -12.03
C PRO A 72 -2.49 10.85 -12.91
N GLY A 73 -3.74 10.77 -12.43
CA GLY A 73 -4.90 11.40 -13.08
C GLY A 73 -5.84 10.44 -13.82
N VAL A 74 -5.49 9.16 -13.97
CA VAL A 74 -6.42 8.14 -14.49
C VAL A 74 -7.03 7.36 -13.34
N ILE A 75 -8.37 7.35 -13.27
CA ILE A 75 -9.12 6.53 -12.32
C ILE A 75 -9.39 5.17 -12.96
N ARG A 76 -8.98 4.09 -12.28
CA ARG A 76 -9.13 2.72 -12.78
C ARG A 76 -10.33 2.01 -12.17
N THR A 77 -10.93 1.08 -12.91
CA THR A 77 -11.80 0.05 -12.34
C THR A 77 -10.93 -1.15 -11.97
N TYR A 78 -11.03 -1.59 -10.73
CA TYR A 78 -10.29 -2.73 -10.20
C TYR A 78 -11.18 -3.97 -10.12
N ALA A 79 -10.63 -5.13 -10.46
CA ALA A 79 -11.24 -6.41 -10.13
C ALA A 79 -11.13 -6.65 -8.61
N LEU A 80 -12.11 -7.34 -8.01
CA LEU A 80 -12.08 -7.65 -6.58
C LEU A 80 -10.85 -8.48 -6.23
N GLU A 81 -10.46 -9.39 -7.12
CA GLU A 81 -9.28 -10.25 -6.94
C GLU A 81 -7.97 -9.45 -6.92
N GLU A 82 -7.85 -8.38 -7.72
CA GLU A 82 -6.70 -7.47 -7.68
C GLU A 82 -6.61 -6.77 -6.30
N LEU A 83 -7.76 -6.37 -5.74
CA LEU A 83 -7.81 -5.74 -4.41
C LEU A 83 -7.54 -6.75 -3.28
N LYS A 84 -8.00 -8.00 -3.40
CA LYS A 84 -7.68 -9.10 -2.47
C LYS A 84 -6.18 -9.36 -2.46
N MET A 85 -5.56 -9.50 -3.63
CA MET A 85 -4.11 -9.69 -3.74
C MET A 85 -3.33 -8.52 -3.14
N ALA A 86 -3.70 -7.27 -3.47
CA ALA A 86 -3.03 -6.09 -2.94
C ALA A 86 -3.16 -5.97 -1.40
N THR A 87 -4.28 -6.42 -0.83
CA THR A 87 -4.54 -6.34 0.62
C THR A 87 -4.21 -7.62 1.39
N ARG A 88 -3.67 -8.63 0.71
CA ARG A 88 -3.44 -9.99 1.25
C ARG A 88 -4.72 -10.54 1.89
N ASP A 89 -5.81 -10.57 1.13
CA ASP A 89 -7.16 -10.97 1.54
C ASP A 89 -7.72 -10.13 2.69
N PHE A 90 -7.60 -8.80 2.58
CA PHE A 90 -8.10 -7.85 3.58
C PHE A 90 -7.56 -8.12 5.00
N ARG A 91 -6.30 -8.56 5.11
CA ARG A 91 -5.72 -9.03 6.38
C ARG A 91 -5.44 -7.92 7.39
N ILE A 92 -4.89 -6.80 6.93
CA ILE A 92 -4.45 -5.71 7.83
C ILE A 92 -5.43 -4.54 7.76
N ARG A 93 -6.24 -4.37 8.81
CA ARG A 93 -7.11 -3.20 8.98
C ARG A 93 -6.31 -2.02 9.53
N ILE A 94 -6.35 -0.91 8.80
CA ILE A 94 -5.69 0.36 9.17
C ILE A 94 -6.69 1.45 9.55
N GLY A 95 -7.99 1.23 9.33
CA GLY A 95 -9.03 2.18 9.70
C GLY A 95 -10.40 1.54 9.80
N VAL A 96 -11.27 2.16 10.59
CA VAL A 96 -12.67 1.77 10.77
C VAL A 96 -13.53 3.00 10.49
N GLY A 97 -14.40 2.90 9.49
CA GLY A 97 -15.47 3.87 9.25
C GLY A 97 -16.79 3.37 9.83
N ALA A 98 -17.83 4.21 9.76
CA ALA A 98 -19.18 3.85 10.22
C ALA A 98 -19.72 2.59 9.51
N THR A 99 -19.63 2.58 8.18
CA THR A 99 -20.16 1.52 7.31
C THR A 99 -19.07 0.76 6.56
N SER A 100 -17.80 0.94 6.95
CA SER A 100 -16.66 0.48 6.15
C SER A 100 -15.44 0.11 6.99
N PHE A 101 -14.56 -0.68 6.39
CA PHE A 101 -13.20 -0.92 6.86
C PHE A 101 -12.20 -0.40 5.85
N VAL A 102 -11.06 0.06 6.34
CA VAL A 102 -9.92 0.49 5.52
C VAL A 102 -8.78 -0.49 5.73
N TYR A 103 -8.27 -1.05 4.64
CA TYR A 103 -7.22 -2.05 4.63
C TYR A 103 -5.94 -1.52 3.99
N LEU A 104 -4.79 -1.96 4.49
CA LEU A 104 -3.49 -1.68 3.88
C LEU A 104 -3.40 -2.43 2.55
N ALA A 105 -3.01 -1.73 1.48
CA ALA A 105 -2.74 -2.31 0.18
C ALA A 105 -1.28 -2.11 -0.22
N ASP A 106 -0.64 -3.16 -0.72
CA ASP A 106 0.67 -3.11 -1.36
C ASP A 106 0.46 -2.88 -2.87
N LEU A 107 0.99 -1.80 -3.41
CA LEU A 107 0.83 -1.43 -4.81
C LEU A 107 1.82 -2.15 -5.74
N GLY A 108 2.73 -2.97 -5.20
CA GLY A 108 3.69 -3.77 -5.96
C GLY A 108 4.91 -2.99 -6.47
N ASP A 109 4.92 -1.66 -6.35
CA ASP A 109 6.04 -0.77 -6.69
C ASP A 109 6.80 -0.26 -5.44
N GLY A 110 6.60 -0.93 -4.30
CA GLY A 110 7.14 -0.54 -3.00
C GLY A 110 6.37 0.58 -2.30
N ARG A 111 5.28 1.08 -2.90
CA ARG A 111 4.37 2.03 -2.25
C ARG A 111 3.16 1.31 -1.65
N PHE A 112 2.61 1.91 -0.61
CA PHE A 112 1.38 1.44 0.03
C PHE A 112 0.20 2.36 -0.31
N GLY A 113 -0.97 1.76 -0.43
CA GLY A 113 -2.26 2.42 -0.58
C GLY A 113 -3.24 1.98 0.51
N ALA A 114 -4.47 2.48 0.39
CA ALA A 114 -5.58 2.13 1.27
C ALA A 114 -6.79 1.67 0.45
N VAL A 115 -7.35 0.51 0.79
CA VAL A 115 -8.59 0.00 0.21
C VAL A 115 -9.70 0.16 1.22
N LYS A 116 -10.63 1.07 0.94
CA LYS A 116 -11.86 1.24 1.72
C LYS A 116 -12.94 0.31 1.19
N ARG A 117 -13.35 -0.66 2.01
CA ARG A 117 -14.41 -1.62 1.70
C ARG A 117 -15.68 -1.26 2.47
N VAL A 118 -16.78 -1.04 1.75
CA VAL A 118 -18.10 -0.83 2.34
C VAL A 118 -18.68 -2.19 2.76
N MET A 119 -19.24 -2.25 3.96
CA MET A 119 -19.64 -3.46 4.65
C MET A 119 -21.17 -3.47 4.82
N GLU A 120 -21.85 -4.43 4.18
CA GLU A 120 -23.32 -4.51 4.18
C GLU A 120 -23.88 -4.85 5.57
N ASP A 121 -23.18 -5.71 6.32
CA ASP A 121 -23.47 -6.05 7.72
C ASP A 121 -23.35 -4.85 8.68
N ARG A 122 -22.76 -3.74 8.23
CA ARG A 122 -22.64 -2.49 8.98
C ARG A 122 -23.55 -1.38 8.46
N GLY A 123 -24.59 -1.73 7.70
CA GLY A 123 -25.52 -0.77 7.10
C GLY A 123 -24.92 0.00 5.91
N GLY A 124 -23.80 -0.48 5.37
CA GLY A 124 -23.25 0.00 4.10
C GLY A 124 -24.15 -0.39 2.93
N SER A 125 -24.21 0.44 1.90
CA SER A 125 -24.98 0.15 0.69
C SER A 125 -24.24 0.62 -0.56
N LYS A 126 -24.60 0.06 -1.71
CA LYS A 126 -24.08 0.51 -3.02
C LYS A 126 -24.31 2.01 -3.24
N LYS A 127 -25.42 2.57 -2.74
CA LYS A 127 -25.70 4.01 -2.83
C LYS A 127 -24.66 4.83 -2.06
N ILE A 128 -24.37 4.47 -0.81
CA ILE A 128 -23.36 5.15 0.03
C ILE A 128 -21.97 5.07 -0.62
N PHE A 129 -21.63 3.90 -1.14
CA PHE A 129 -20.37 3.70 -1.87
C PHE A 129 -20.25 4.62 -3.09
N LEU A 130 -21.28 4.65 -3.96
CA LEU A 130 -21.25 5.45 -5.17
C LEU A 130 -21.24 6.95 -4.89
N ASP A 131 -21.91 7.39 -3.82
CA ASP A 131 -21.91 8.80 -3.40
C ASP A 131 -20.48 9.23 -3.01
N GLU A 132 -19.79 8.44 -2.18
CA GLU A 132 -18.41 8.72 -1.79
C GLU A 132 -17.45 8.71 -3.00
N VAL A 133 -17.59 7.72 -3.89
CA VAL A 133 -16.81 7.67 -5.14
C VAL A 133 -17.06 8.91 -5.98
N SER A 134 -18.32 9.35 -6.12
CA SER A 134 -18.67 10.53 -6.93
C SER A 134 -18.02 11.82 -6.41
N VAL A 135 -17.90 11.97 -5.09
CA VAL A 135 -17.22 13.09 -4.45
C VAL A 135 -15.72 13.03 -4.72
N LEU A 136 -15.11 11.87 -4.47
CA LEU A 136 -13.67 11.68 -4.65
C LEU A 136 -13.22 11.76 -6.12
N LEU A 137 -14.09 11.45 -7.07
CA LEU A 137 -13.84 11.63 -8.51
C LEU A 137 -13.67 13.11 -8.90
N ARG A 138 -14.28 14.03 -8.15
CA ARG A 138 -14.32 15.47 -8.48
C ARG A 138 -13.27 16.28 -7.73
N ILE A 139 -12.62 15.71 -6.71
CA ILE A 139 -11.69 16.42 -5.85
C ILE A 139 -10.28 15.85 -6.02
N SER A 140 -9.34 16.70 -6.43
CA SER A 140 -7.93 16.38 -6.47
C SER A 140 -7.14 17.53 -5.86
N HIS A 141 -6.60 17.31 -4.66
CA HIS A 141 -5.86 18.31 -3.90
C HIS A 141 -4.65 17.67 -3.22
N PRO A 142 -3.49 18.34 -3.12
CA PRO A 142 -2.27 17.77 -2.51
C PRO A 142 -2.43 17.32 -1.05
N ASN A 143 -3.37 17.93 -0.31
CA ASN A 143 -3.62 17.63 1.10
C ASN A 143 -4.81 16.67 1.31
N LEU A 144 -5.38 16.09 0.26
CA LEU A 144 -6.46 15.11 0.35
C LEU A 144 -5.99 13.77 -0.22
N ALA A 145 -6.52 12.67 0.33
CA ALA A 145 -6.32 11.35 -0.25
C ALA A 145 -6.86 11.33 -1.68
N ARG A 146 -6.01 10.98 -2.64
CA ARG A 146 -6.42 10.82 -4.04
C ARG A 146 -7.06 9.45 -4.25
N LEU A 147 -8.24 9.43 -4.86
CA LEU A 147 -8.83 8.19 -5.35
C LEU A 147 -8.01 7.64 -6.52
N MET A 148 -7.59 6.38 -6.41
CA MET A 148 -6.84 5.71 -7.47
C MET A 148 -7.77 4.96 -8.44
N GLY A 149 -8.89 4.49 -7.92
CA GLY A 149 -9.85 3.68 -8.62
C GLY A 149 -10.86 3.08 -7.66
N PHE A 150 -11.77 2.27 -8.18
CA PHE A 150 -12.83 1.64 -7.42
C PHE A 150 -13.18 0.26 -7.99
N CYS A 151 -13.87 -0.55 -7.20
CA CYS A 151 -14.35 -1.86 -7.59
C CYS A 151 -15.87 -1.92 -7.37
N LEU A 152 -16.61 -2.50 -8.33
CA LEU A 152 -18.06 -2.67 -8.27
C LEU A 152 -18.51 -4.13 -8.14
N GLU A 153 -17.55 -5.06 -8.16
CA GLU A 153 -17.81 -6.47 -7.98
C GLU A 153 -18.27 -6.75 -6.55
N LYS A 154 -19.17 -7.72 -6.41
CA LYS A 154 -19.61 -8.21 -5.10
C LYS A 154 -18.74 -9.39 -4.71
N ASP A 155 -18.38 -9.46 -3.44
CA ASP A 155 -17.82 -10.68 -2.85
C ASP A 155 -18.97 -11.69 -2.77
N ILE A 156 -18.85 -12.79 -3.52
CA ILE A 156 -19.85 -13.86 -3.63
C ILE A 156 -19.69 -14.84 -2.47
#